data_AF-A0A6A6LE70-F1
#
_entry.id   AF-A0A6A6LE70-F1
#
_cell.length_a   1.000
_cell.length_b   1.000
_cell.length_c   1.000
_cell.angle_alpha   90.00
_cell.angle_beta   90.00
_cell.angle_gamma   90.00
#
_symmetry.space_group_name_H-M   'P 1'
#
loop_
_entity.id
_entity.type
_entity.pdbx_description
1 polymer ?
#
loop_
_entity_poly.entity_id
_entity_poly.type
_entity_poly.pdbx_seq_one_letter_code
_entity_poly.pdbx_strand_id
1 'polypeptide(L)'
;MKRFSSSDSFAASVSISSSKEEETHKPSQGYAREFQAMLDSLEEEDNTEEATHTLKKRRLTLDQVKALEKNFEVENKLEPERKQKLAEELGLQPRQVAIWFQNRRARWKTKQLEREYVALKANYEALKLNYDSLERQNESLTLQADKDKDATVTVMQLAKSWVLRTKIYPKGMLLSPA
;
A
#
# COMPACT_ATOMS: atom_id res chain seq x y z
N MET A 1 34.51 -10.17 -26.00
CA MET A 1 33.13 -10.60 -26.24
C MET A 1 32.19 -9.58 -25.59
N LYS A 2 31.25 -9.06 -26.39
CA LYS A 2 30.00 -8.32 -26.12
C LYS A 2 29.82 -7.70 -24.72
N ARG A 3 29.82 -6.36 -24.69
CA ARG A 3 29.14 -5.58 -23.64
C ARG A 3 27.66 -5.50 -24.01
N PHE A 4 26.77 -5.91 -23.11
CA PHE A 4 25.34 -5.60 -23.23
C PHE A 4 24.99 -4.52 -22.22
N SER A 5 24.39 -3.47 -22.78
CA SER A 5 23.90 -2.26 -22.16
C SER A 5 22.64 -2.51 -21.31
N SER A 6 22.52 -1.76 -20.23
CA SER A 6 21.24 -1.46 -19.56
C SER A 6 20.24 -0.84 -20.54
N SER A 7 18.95 -1.10 -20.32
CA SER A 7 17.91 -0.09 -20.53
C SER A 7 16.60 -0.52 -19.84
N ASP A 8 16.28 0.16 -18.74
CA ASP A 8 14.90 0.42 -18.30
C ASP A 8 14.33 1.54 -19.18
N SER A 9 13.13 1.37 -19.72
CA SER A 9 12.24 2.50 -20.04
C SER A 9 10.83 2.04 -20.42
N PHE A 10 9.87 2.19 -19.51
CA PHE A 10 8.45 2.33 -19.85
C PHE A 10 7.95 3.64 -19.25
N ALA A 11 8.11 4.73 -19.99
CA ALA A 11 7.42 5.99 -19.76
C ALA A 11 7.12 6.62 -21.13
N ALA A 12 6.13 6.07 -21.82
CA ALA A 12 5.56 6.70 -23.00
C ALA A 12 4.80 7.96 -22.56
N SER A 13 5.39 9.12 -22.85
CA SER A 13 4.78 10.43 -22.64
C SER A 13 3.85 10.72 -23.82
N VAL A 14 2.56 10.88 -23.57
CA VAL A 14 1.62 11.40 -24.58
C VAL A 14 1.73 12.92 -24.59
N SER A 15 2.43 13.43 -25.60
CA SER A 15 2.35 14.83 -26.01
C SER A 15 1.02 15.05 -26.74
N ILE A 16 0.16 15.89 -26.18
CA ILE A 16 -0.98 16.46 -26.91
C ILE A 16 -0.75 17.96 -27.04
N SER A 17 -0.64 18.37 -28.30
CA SER A 17 -0.44 19.73 -28.76
C SER A 17 -1.62 20.64 -28.43
N SER A 18 -1.27 21.89 -28.17
CA SER A 18 -2.15 23.05 -28.08
C SER A 18 -2.94 23.25 -29.37
N SER A 19 -4.27 23.15 -29.30
CA SER A 19 -5.19 23.83 -30.22
C SER A 19 -6.28 24.51 -29.41
N LYS A 20 -6.38 25.80 -29.66
CA LYS A 20 -7.28 26.79 -29.08
C LYS A 20 -8.59 26.70 -29.82
N GLU A 21 -9.69 26.42 -29.13
CA GLU A 21 -11.03 26.83 -29.55
C GLU A 21 -12.00 26.71 -28.37
N GLU A 22 -12.83 27.73 -28.27
CA GLU A 22 -13.74 28.10 -27.21
C GLU A 22 -15.12 27.59 -27.62
N GLU A 23 -15.69 26.58 -26.93
CA GLU A 23 -17.11 26.28 -27.08
C GLU A 23 -17.69 25.61 -25.82
N THR A 24 -18.70 26.24 -25.26
CA THR A 24 -19.43 25.84 -24.06
C THR A 24 -20.33 24.64 -24.34
N HIS A 25 -19.90 23.43 -23.99
CA HIS A 25 -20.76 22.23 -24.06
C HIS A 25 -21.53 21.99 -22.76
N LYS A 26 -22.85 22.22 -22.83
CA LYS A 26 -23.85 21.86 -21.80
C LYS A 26 -23.86 20.35 -21.56
N PRO A 27 -24.20 19.88 -20.33
CA PRO A 27 -24.32 18.45 -20.07
C PRO A 27 -25.48 17.85 -20.89
N SER A 28 -25.20 16.70 -21.52
CA SER A 28 -26.12 15.94 -22.36
C SER A 28 -27.48 15.76 -21.68
N GLN A 29 -28.50 16.39 -22.27
CA GLN A 29 -29.85 16.55 -21.74
C GLN A 29 -30.63 15.22 -21.62
N GLY A 30 -30.12 14.14 -22.24
CA GLY A 30 -30.72 12.80 -22.15
C GLY A 30 -30.53 12.14 -20.78
N TYR A 31 -29.31 12.20 -20.23
CA TYR A 31 -29.01 11.60 -18.92
C TYR A 31 -29.73 12.30 -17.77
N ALA A 32 -29.84 13.63 -17.84
CA ALA A 32 -30.54 14.41 -16.84
C ALA A 32 -32.05 14.12 -16.86
N ARG A 33 -32.65 13.94 -18.05
CA ARG A 33 -34.08 13.65 -18.19
C ARG A 33 -34.43 12.22 -17.73
N GLU A 34 -33.60 11.23 -18.05
CA GLU A 34 -33.80 9.85 -17.59
C GLU A 34 -33.64 9.72 -16.07
N PHE A 35 -32.63 10.39 -15.52
CA PHE A 35 -32.43 10.42 -14.07
C PHE A 35 -33.56 11.16 -13.35
N GLN A 36 -34.06 12.26 -13.92
CA GLN A 36 -35.21 12.99 -13.38
C GLN A 36 -36.49 12.17 -13.44
N ALA A 37 -36.75 11.47 -14.55
CA ALA A 37 -37.92 10.58 -14.67
C ALA A 37 -37.85 9.42 -13.65
N MET A 38 -36.66 8.92 -13.34
CA MET A 38 -36.45 7.88 -12.33
C MET A 38 -36.66 8.40 -10.89
N LEU A 39 -36.36 9.68 -10.64
CA LEU A 39 -36.67 10.38 -9.39
C LEU A 39 -38.16 10.64 -9.25
N ASP A 40 -38.81 11.16 -10.30
CA ASP A 40 -40.24 11.45 -10.31
C ASP A 40 -41.08 10.16 -10.14
N SER A 41 -40.65 9.03 -10.72
CA SER A 41 -41.28 7.71 -10.51
C SER A 41 -41.16 7.18 -9.08
N LEU A 42 -40.24 7.70 -8.27
CA LEU A 42 -40.10 7.35 -6.85
C LEU A 42 -40.86 8.31 -5.93
N GLU A 43 -41.39 9.41 -6.46
CA GLU A 43 -42.14 10.43 -5.71
C GLU A 43 -43.66 10.21 -5.77
N GLU A 44 -44.17 9.40 -6.70
CA GLU A 44 -45.61 9.16 -6.90
C GLU A 44 -46.28 8.16 -5.91
N GLU A 45 -45.57 7.67 -4.89
CA GLU A 45 -46.17 6.85 -3.80
C GLU A 45 -45.93 7.44 -2.39
N ASP A 46 -46.25 8.71 -2.15
CA ASP A 46 -46.64 9.19 -0.80
C ASP A 46 -47.26 10.60 -0.84
N ASN A 47 -48.55 10.69 -1.21
CA ASN A 47 -49.31 11.92 -0.99
C ASN A 47 -49.90 11.90 0.43
N THR A 48 -49.09 12.25 1.44
CA THR A 48 -49.59 12.85 2.68
C THR A 48 -48.66 13.97 3.18
N GLU A 49 -49.31 15.07 3.58
CA GLU A 49 -48.78 16.40 3.80
C GLU A 49 -47.77 16.48 4.99
N GLU A 50 -46.45 16.46 4.75
CA GLU A 50 -45.49 16.84 5.81
C GLU A 50 -44.11 17.33 5.30
N ALA A 51 -44.08 18.17 4.26
CA ALA A 51 -42.83 18.64 3.64
C ALA A 51 -41.96 19.56 4.53
N THR A 52 -42.46 20.03 5.69
CA THR A 52 -41.73 20.98 6.57
C THR A 52 -40.93 20.30 7.71
N HIS A 53 -41.12 19.00 7.96
CA HIS A 53 -40.37 18.23 8.96
C HIS A 53 -39.11 17.51 8.42
N THR A 54 -38.90 17.52 7.12
CA THR A 54 -37.93 16.68 6.38
C THR A 54 -36.46 17.03 6.64
N LEU A 55 -36.13 18.27 6.98
CA LEU A 55 -34.74 18.71 7.17
C LEU A 55 -34.19 18.43 8.58
N LYS A 56 -35.05 18.41 9.61
CA LYS A 56 -34.65 18.13 11.01
C LYS A 56 -34.58 16.62 11.32
N LYS A 57 -35.27 15.77 10.55
CA LYS A 57 -35.29 14.29 10.68
C LYS A 57 -34.02 13.58 10.13
N ARG A 58 -32.99 14.32 9.67
CA ARG A 58 -31.78 13.73 9.03
C ARG A 58 -30.76 13.12 9.99
N ARG A 59 -30.75 13.49 11.27
CA ARG A 59 -29.83 12.94 12.27
C ARG A 59 -30.56 11.96 13.18
N LEU A 60 -30.07 10.73 13.22
CA LEU A 60 -30.49 9.74 14.22
C LEU A 60 -30.15 10.25 15.62
N THR A 61 -31.03 10.00 16.59
CA THR A 61 -30.76 10.32 17.99
C THR A 61 -29.66 9.42 18.54
N LEU A 62 -29.03 9.84 19.65
CA LEU A 62 -27.97 9.05 20.28
C LEU A 62 -28.46 7.65 20.67
N ASP A 63 -29.68 7.55 21.17
CA ASP A 63 -30.25 6.26 21.60
C ASP A 63 -30.59 5.35 20.41
N GLN A 64 -31.06 5.93 19.30
CA GLN A 64 -31.21 5.19 18.04
C GLN A 64 -29.86 4.65 17.54
N VAL A 65 -28.81 5.47 17.58
CA VAL A 65 -27.45 5.03 17.19
C VAL A 65 -26.96 3.92 18.11
N LYS A 66 -27.11 4.04 19.43
CA LYS A 66 -26.71 2.99 20.38
C LYS A 66 -27.43 1.66 20.13
N ALA A 67 -28.73 1.70 19.85
CA ALA A 67 -29.50 0.50 19.54
C ALA A 67 -29.04 -0.16 18.23
N LEU A 68 -28.74 0.64 17.21
CA LEU A 68 -28.17 0.17 15.94
C LEU A 68 -26.77 -0.43 16.13
N GLU A 69 -25.91 0.20 16.95
CA GLU A 69 -24.58 -0.31 17.28
C GLU A 69 -24.64 -1.65 18.03
N LYS A 70 -25.50 -1.76 19.05
CA LYS A 70 -25.71 -3.02 19.78
C LYS A 70 -26.19 -4.15 18.87
N ASN A 71 -27.12 -3.86 17.95
CA ASN A 71 -27.57 -4.85 16.97
C ASN A 71 -26.43 -5.25 16.01
N PHE A 72 -25.64 -4.28 15.54
CA PHE A 72 -24.52 -4.52 14.64
C PHE A 72 -23.41 -5.39 15.24
N GLU A 73 -23.14 -5.24 16.55
CA GLU A 73 -22.17 -6.07 17.28
C GLU A 73 -22.59 -7.53 17.35
N VAL A 74 -23.90 -7.79 17.47
CA VAL A 74 -24.46 -9.15 17.49
C VAL A 74 -24.48 -9.75 16.09
N GLU A 75 -24.90 -8.98 15.08
CA GLU A 75 -25.00 -9.47 13.71
C GLU A 75 -24.66 -8.37 12.69
N ASN A 76 -23.54 -8.57 11.98
CA ASN A 76 -23.05 -7.62 10.97
C ASN A 76 -23.89 -7.63 9.67
N LYS A 77 -24.62 -8.73 9.43
CA LYS A 77 -25.52 -8.88 8.28
C LYS A 77 -26.95 -8.51 8.70
N LEU A 78 -27.51 -7.53 8.01
CA LEU A 78 -28.87 -7.07 8.28
C LEU A 78 -29.83 -7.83 7.37
N GLU A 79 -30.46 -8.88 7.90
CA GLU A 79 -31.50 -9.62 7.19
C GLU A 79 -32.77 -8.78 6.96
N PRO A 80 -33.51 -8.99 5.86
CA PRO A 80 -34.67 -8.17 5.50
C PRO A 80 -35.76 -8.09 6.57
N GLU A 81 -36.09 -9.23 7.20
CA GLU A 81 -37.10 -9.32 8.26
C GLU A 81 -36.65 -8.56 9.53
N ARG A 82 -35.37 -8.69 9.89
CA ARG A 82 -34.80 -8.02 11.06
C ARG A 82 -34.67 -6.52 10.83
N LYS A 83 -34.38 -6.09 9.60
CA LYS A 83 -34.42 -4.67 9.20
C LYS A 83 -35.80 -4.06 9.45
N GLN A 84 -36.87 -4.76 9.10
CA GLN A 84 -38.24 -4.28 9.33
C GLN A 84 -38.52 -4.13 10.82
N LYS A 85 -38.26 -5.19 11.62
CA LYS A 85 -38.43 -5.14 13.08
C LYS A 85 -37.63 -4.01 13.73
N LEU A 86 -36.35 -3.86 13.37
CA LEU A 86 -35.48 -2.82 13.93
C LEU A 86 -35.91 -1.41 13.51
N ALA A 87 -36.45 -1.26 12.30
CA ALA A 87 -37.00 0.01 11.82
C ALA A 87 -38.25 0.40 12.62
N GLU A 88 -39.16 -0.55 12.85
CA GLU A 88 -40.37 -0.37 13.67
C GLU A 88 -40.02 -0.04 15.13
N GLU A 89 -39.13 -0.80 15.75
CA GLU A 89 -38.68 -0.60 17.15
C GLU A 89 -38.05 0.78 17.37
N LEU A 90 -37.35 1.32 16.37
CA LEU A 90 -36.65 2.60 16.46
C LEU A 90 -37.43 3.79 15.89
N GLY A 91 -38.62 3.55 15.32
CA GLY A 91 -39.41 4.56 14.62
C GLY A 91 -38.67 5.16 13.42
N LEU A 92 -37.88 4.34 12.71
CA LEU A 92 -37.07 4.75 11.56
C LEU A 92 -37.60 4.13 10.28
N GLN A 93 -37.29 4.74 9.14
CA GLN A 93 -37.57 4.07 7.86
C GLN A 93 -36.58 2.92 7.64
N PRO A 94 -37.01 1.77 7.07
CA PRO A 94 -36.13 0.65 6.75
C PRO A 94 -34.92 1.05 5.90
N ARG A 95 -35.08 2.06 5.03
CA ARG A 95 -33.99 2.64 4.22
C ARG A 95 -32.92 3.30 5.08
N GLN A 96 -33.29 4.05 6.13
CA GLN A 96 -32.34 4.69 7.03
C GLN A 96 -31.50 3.66 7.78
N VAL A 97 -32.13 2.57 8.25
CA VAL A 97 -31.43 1.44 8.89
C VAL A 97 -30.45 0.81 7.89
N ALA A 98 -30.88 0.54 6.66
CA ALA A 98 -30.00 -0.02 5.62
C ALA A 98 -28.78 0.87 5.33
N ILE A 99 -28.98 2.18 5.13
CA ILE A 99 -27.90 3.14 4.88
C ILE A 99 -26.96 3.21 6.08
N TRP A 100 -27.50 3.21 7.31
CA TRP A 100 -26.68 3.22 8.52
C TRP A 100 -25.78 1.99 8.60
N PHE A 101 -26.31 0.78 8.36
CA PHE A 101 -25.53 -0.46 8.34
C PHE A 101 -24.47 -0.46 7.24
N GLN A 102 -24.79 0.05 6.05
CA GLN A 102 -23.82 0.21 4.95
C GLN A 102 -22.67 1.14 5.37
N ASN A 103 -22.99 2.32 5.89
CA ASN A 103 -22.00 3.28 6.36
C ASN A 103 -21.17 2.72 7.51
N ARG A 104 -21.79 1.97 8.42
CA ARG A 104 -21.10 1.33 9.54
C ARG A 104 -20.10 0.29 9.04
N ARG A 105 -20.49 -0.57 8.10
CA ARG A 105 -19.58 -1.54 7.46
C ARG A 105 -18.44 -0.86 6.69
N ALA A 106 -18.74 0.22 5.97
CA ALA A 106 -17.72 1.00 5.26
C ALA A 106 -16.66 1.54 6.25
N ARG A 107 -17.09 2.20 7.33
CA ARG A 107 -16.19 2.71 8.37
C ARG A 107 -15.40 1.61 9.06
N TRP A 108 -16.03 0.48 9.35
CA TRP A 108 -15.36 -0.69 9.93
C TRP A 108 -14.26 -1.21 9.00
N LYS A 109 -14.56 -1.34 7.70
CA LYS A 109 -13.59 -1.78 6.69
C LYS A 109 -12.43 -0.80 6.55
N THR A 110 -12.71 0.50 6.53
CA THR A 110 -11.64 1.53 6.51
C THR A 110 -10.72 1.40 7.72
N LYS A 111 -11.28 1.31 8.94
CA LYS A 111 -10.49 1.15 10.17
C LYS A 111 -9.68 -0.14 10.17
N GLN A 112 -10.23 -1.21 9.58
CA GLN A 112 -9.52 -2.48 9.44
C GLN A 112 -8.33 -2.34 8.47
N LEU A 113 -8.54 -1.74 7.30
CA LEU A 113 -7.48 -1.49 6.32
C LEU A 113 -6.37 -0.58 6.87
N GLU A 114 -6.74 0.45 7.64
CA GLU A 114 -5.76 1.32 8.31
C GLU A 114 -4.84 0.53 9.25
N ARG A 115 -5.40 -0.39 10.05
CA ARG A 115 -4.60 -1.25 10.94
C ARG A 115 -3.70 -2.20 10.17
N GLU A 116 -4.24 -2.84 9.13
CA GLU A 116 -3.50 -3.77 8.28
C GLU A 116 -2.35 -3.04 7.56
N TYR A 117 -2.59 -1.83 7.07
CA TYR A 117 -1.56 -0.99 6.48
C TYR A 117 -0.45 -0.64 7.48
N VAL A 118 -0.80 -0.24 8.71
CA VAL A 118 0.19 0.08 9.75
C VAL A 118 1.04 -1.15 10.08
N ALA A 119 0.43 -2.32 10.23
CA ALA A 119 1.15 -3.57 10.49
C ALA A 119 2.08 -3.93 9.32
N LEU A 120 1.58 -3.84 8.08
CA LEU A 120 2.37 -4.11 6.88
C LEU A 120 3.55 -3.15 6.75
N LYS A 121 3.34 -1.86 7.02
CA LYS A 121 4.41 -0.86 7.01
C LYS A 121 5.48 -1.17 8.05
N ALA A 122 5.09 -1.51 9.27
CA ALA A 122 6.06 -1.88 10.31
C ALA A 122 6.90 -3.11 9.90
N ASN A 123 6.28 -4.12 9.30
CA ASN A 123 6.98 -5.29 8.77
C ASN A 123 7.96 -4.92 7.64
N TYR A 124 7.54 -4.05 6.74
CA TYR A 124 8.39 -3.55 5.65
C TYR A 124 9.62 -2.82 6.20
N GLU A 125 9.45 -1.90 7.15
CA GLU A 125 10.57 -1.16 7.74
C GLU A 125 11.55 -2.12 8.46
N ALA A 126 11.04 -3.10 9.20
CA ALA A 126 11.88 -4.11 9.85
C ALA A 126 12.66 -4.95 8.82
N LEU A 127 12.01 -5.37 7.74
CA LEU A 127 12.65 -6.12 6.65
C LEU A 127 13.72 -5.29 5.95
N LYS A 128 13.45 -3.99 5.71
CA LYS A 128 14.39 -3.06 5.10
C LYS A 128 15.64 -2.88 5.97
N LEU A 129 15.48 -2.71 7.28
CA LEU A 129 16.63 -2.62 8.20
C LEU A 129 17.49 -3.89 8.17
N ASN A 130 16.86 -5.06 8.12
CA ASN A 130 17.58 -6.34 8.01
C ASN A 130 18.32 -6.44 6.68
N TYR A 131 17.69 -6.04 5.57
CA TYR A 131 18.33 -5.97 4.26
C TYR A 131 19.56 -5.06 4.29
N ASP A 132 19.43 -3.83 4.77
CA ASP A 132 20.52 -2.86 4.83
C ASP A 132 21.68 -3.37 5.72
N SER A 133 21.36 -4.11 6.78
CA SER A 133 22.37 -4.75 7.64
C SER A 133 23.09 -5.89 6.91
N LEU A 134 22.34 -6.73 6.18
CA LEU A 134 22.89 -7.86 5.44
C LEU A 134 23.74 -7.39 4.24
N GLU A 135 23.33 -6.31 3.58
CA GLU A 135 24.08 -5.65 2.52
C GLU A 135 25.44 -5.17 3.03
N ARG A 136 25.47 -4.45 4.17
CA ARG A 136 26.71 -4.04 4.83
C ARG A 136 27.61 -5.21 5.21
N GLN A 137 27.03 -6.31 5.70
CA GLN A 137 27.79 -7.52 6.01
C GLN A 137 28.39 -8.15 4.75
N ASN A 138 27.63 -8.22 3.67
CA ASN A 138 28.13 -8.71 2.38
C ASN A 138 29.27 -7.86 1.86
N GLU A 139 29.15 -6.53 1.88
CA GLU A 139 30.22 -5.61 1.48
C GLU A 139 31.49 -5.78 2.34
N SER A 140 31.32 -5.98 3.66
CA SER A 140 32.47 -6.27 4.53
C SER A 140 33.14 -7.60 4.19
N LEU A 141 32.35 -8.63 3.87
CA LEU A 141 32.86 -9.95 3.51
C LEU A 141 33.56 -9.94 2.16
N THR A 142 33.06 -9.19 1.17
CA THR A 142 33.72 -9.06 -0.13
C THR A 142 35.07 -8.36 0.00
N LEU A 143 35.13 -7.26 0.77
CA LEU A 143 36.40 -6.57 1.05
C LEU A 143 37.40 -7.47 1.79
N GLN A 144 36.94 -8.30 2.72
CA GLN A 144 37.81 -9.25 3.41
C GLN A 144 38.34 -10.32 2.44
N ALA A 145 37.46 -10.87 1.59
CA ALA A 145 37.86 -11.87 0.60
C ALA A 145 38.91 -11.32 -0.39
N ASP A 146 38.82 -10.04 -0.77
CA ASP A 146 39.82 -9.42 -1.64
C ASP A 146 41.16 -9.20 -0.93
N LYS A 147 41.15 -8.77 0.34
CA LYS A 147 42.38 -8.69 1.16
C LYS A 147 43.04 -10.06 1.32
N ASP A 148 42.26 -11.11 1.55
CA ASP A 148 42.78 -12.47 1.71
C ASP A 148 43.40 -12.99 0.41
N LYS A 149 42.84 -12.66 -0.75
CA LYS A 149 43.45 -12.95 -2.07
C LYS A 149 44.79 -12.22 -2.22
N ASP A 150 44.85 -10.92 -1.91
CA ASP A 150 46.08 -10.12 -2.01
C ASP A 150 47.17 -10.63 -1.07
N ALA A 151 46.81 -10.99 0.16
CA ALA A 151 47.72 -11.62 1.12
C ALA A 151 48.26 -12.95 0.59
N THR A 152 47.39 -13.78 0.01
CA THR A 152 47.77 -15.07 -0.62
C THR A 152 48.77 -14.86 -1.74
N VAL A 153 48.53 -13.89 -2.63
CA VAL A 153 49.46 -13.54 -3.72
C VAL A 153 50.81 -13.09 -3.16
N THR A 154 50.80 -12.25 -2.12
CA THR A 154 52.02 -11.74 -1.47
C THR A 154 52.83 -12.88 -0.86
N VAL A 155 52.19 -13.79 -0.12
CA VAL A 155 52.85 -14.97 0.46
C VAL A 155 53.47 -15.84 -0.63
N MET A 156 52.76 -16.07 -1.74
CA MET A 156 53.31 -16.82 -2.88
C MET A 156 54.53 -16.13 -3.51
N GLN A 157 54.51 -14.80 -3.64
CA GLN A 157 55.64 -14.02 -4.16
C GLN A 157 56.85 -14.12 -3.22
N LEU A 158 56.66 -13.92 -1.91
CA LEU A 158 57.71 -14.05 -0.90
C LEU A 158 58.30 -15.45 -0.88
N ALA A 159 57.46 -16.49 -0.97
CA ALA A 159 57.92 -17.88 -1.05
C ALA A 159 58.78 -18.12 -2.30
N LYS A 160 58.35 -17.62 -3.47
CA LYS A 160 59.15 -17.69 -4.72
C LYS A 160 60.49 -16.98 -4.56
N SER A 161 60.51 -15.76 -4.00
CA SER A 161 61.73 -14.99 -3.75
C SER A 161 62.65 -15.68 -2.74
N TRP A 162 62.10 -16.29 -1.69
CA TRP A 162 62.86 -17.05 -0.70
C TRP A 162 63.50 -18.30 -1.31
N VAL A 163 62.76 -19.05 -2.12
CA VAL A 163 63.29 -20.20 -2.87
C VAL A 163 64.40 -19.77 -3.84
N LEU A 164 64.20 -18.66 -4.55
CA LEU A 164 65.21 -18.12 -5.45
C LEU A 164 66.47 -17.70 -4.69
N ARG A 165 66.33 -17.01 -3.56
CA ARG A 165 67.45 -16.58 -2.71
C ARG A 165 68.22 -17.76 -2.12
N THR A 166 67.54 -18.81 -1.68
CA THR A 166 68.19 -20.02 -1.14
C THR A 166 68.88 -20.87 -2.23
N LYS A 167 68.39 -20.85 -3.47
CA LYS A 167 69.08 -21.47 -4.61
C LYS A 167 70.30 -20.68 -5.09
N ILE A 168 70.27 -19.35 -5.02
CA ILE A 168 71.37 -18.48 -5.45
C ILE A 168 72.51 -18.45 -4.42
N TYR A 169 72.22 -18.67 -3.13
CA TYR A 169 73.22 -18.75 -2.06
C TYR A 169 73.13 -20.08 -1.30
N PRO A 170 73.69 -21.18 -1.83
CA PRO A 170 73.74 -22.43 -1.08
C PRO A 170 74.68 -22.29 0.12
N LYS A 171 74.24 -22.80 1.29
CA LYS A 171 74.99 -22.88 2.55
C LYS A 171 76.43 -23.33 2.30
N GLY A 172 77.40 -22.43 2.42
CA GLY A 172 78.81 -22.77 2.19
C GLY A 172 79.84 -21.65 2.30
N MET A 173 79.47 -20.38 2.48
CA MET A 173 80.45 -19.30 2.67
C MET A 173 80.61 -18.98 4.17
N LEU A 174 81.24 -19.91 4.91
CA LEU A 174 81.91 -19.59 6.16
C LEU A 174 83.11 -18.70 5.82
N LEU A 175 83.03 -17.40 6.10
CA LEU A 175 84.22 -16.56 6.14
C LEU A 175 85.06 -17.01 7.35
N SER A 176 86.23 -17.59 7.07
CA SER A 176 87.32 -17.69 8.05
C SER A 176 87.99 -16.32 8.18
N PRO A 177 88.25 -15.81 9.40
CA PRO A 177 88.99 -14.58 9.58
C PRO A 177 90.48 -14.86 9.37
N ALA A 178 91.14 -13.97 8.62
CA ALA A 178 92.58 -13.77 8.63
C ALA A 178 92.83 -12.26 8.80
#